data_AF-A0A2N6ARL7-F1
#
_entry.id   AF-A0A2N6ARL7-F1
#
_cell.length_a   1.000
_cell.length_b   1.000
_cell.length_c   1.000
_cell.angle_alpha   90.00
_cell.angle_beta   90.00
_cell.angle_gamma   90.00
#
_symmetry.space_group_name_H-M   'P 1'
#
loop_
_entity.id
_entity.type
_entity.pdbx_description
1 polymer ?
#
loop_
_entity_poly.entity_id
_entity_poly.type
_entity_poly.pdbx_seq_one_letter_code
_entity_poly.pdbx_strand_id
1 'polypeptide(L)'
;MAKKKHTPEQIIQKLRQVEVLLAEGATISDAVRQIEVTEQTYYRWRNEYGGMRTDQAKRLKELEQENARLKQMVAEKELDIRILQEGLNLASKKFTAR
;
A
#
# COMPACT_ATOMS: atom_id res chain seq x y z
N MET A 1 -26.30 28.82 2.88
CA MET A 1 -25.95 27.46 3.33
C MET A 1 -24.44 27.29 3.23
N ALA A 2 -23.72 27.14 4.34
CA ALA A 2 -22.26 26.98 4.32
C ALA A 2 -21.88 25.68 3.58
N LYS A 3 -21.00 25.76 2.57
CA LYS A 3 -20.46 24.57 1.90
C LYS A 3 -19.68 23.75 2.93
N LYS A 4 -20.23 22.63 3.40
CA LYS A 4 -19.47 21.63 4.16
C LYS A 4 -18.36 21.10 3.24
N LYS A 5 -17.11 21.50 3.50
CA LYS A 5 -15.94 20.96 2.81
C LYS A 5 -15.75 19.52 3.27
N HIS A 6 -15.73 18.58 2.33
CA HIS A 6 -15.39 17.19 2.60
C HIS A 6 -13.87 17.07 2.66
N THR A 7 -13.34 16.27 3.60
CA THR A 7 -11.91 15.92 3.60
C THR A 7 -11.61 14.90 2.50
N PRO A 8 -10.34 14.76 2.06
CA PRO A 8 -9.95 13.72 1.10
C PRO A 8 -10.41 12.32 1.51
N GLU A 9 -10.30 11.97 2.79
CA GLU A 9 -10.70 10.66 3.33
C GLU A 9 -12.21 10.44 3.20
N GLN A 10 -13.01 11.47 3.51
CA GLN A 10 -14.47 11.43 3.35
C GLN A 10 -14.85 11.27 1.87
N ILE A 11 -14.14 11.92 0.96
CA ILE A 11 -14.36 11.80 -0.49
C ILE A 11 -14.09 10.37 -0.95
N ILE A 12 -12.94 9.80 -0.56
CA ILE A 12 -12.56 8.42 -0.92
C ILE A 12 -13.59 7.42 -0.38
N GLN A 13 -14.05 7.59 0.86
CA GLN A 13 -15.06 6.72 1.45
C GLN A 13 -16.40 6.79 0.71
N LYS A 14 -16.84 8.00 0.34
CA LYS A 14 -18.06 8.20 -0.46
C LYS A 14 -17.94 7.61 -1.87
N LEU A 15 -16.80 7.76 -2.53
CA LEU A 15 -16.54 7.12 -3.83
C LEU A 15 -16.62 5.59 -3.73
N ARG A 16 -16.11 5.01 -2.64
CA ARG A 16 -16.22 3.55 -2.39
C ARG A 16 -17.66 3.11 -2.16
N GLN A 17 -18.47 3.89 -1.44
CA GLN A 17 -19.90 3.60 -1.27
C GLN A 17 -20.63 3.59 -2.61
N VAL A 18 -20.34 4.56 -3.49
CA VAL A 18 -20.91 4.57 -4.85
C VAL A 18 -20.55 3.31 -5.61
N GLU A 19 -19.30 2.86 -5.57
CA GLU A 19 -18.89 1.64 -6.27
C GLU A 19 -19.59 0.37 -5.78
N VAL A 20 -19.81 0.25 -4.46
CA VAL A 20 -20.57 -0.88 -3.89
C VAL A 20 -22.00 -0.87 -4.40
N LEU A 21 -22.66 0.30 -4.38
CA LEU A 21 -24.04 0.44 -4.87
C LEU A 21 -24.15 0.12 -6.36
N LEU A 22 -23.17 0.55 -7.17
CA LEU A 22 -23.11 0.21 -8.59
C LEU A 22 -22.92 -1.30 -8.81
N ALA A 23 -22.12 -1.98 -7.98
CA ALA A 23 -21.93 -3.43 -8.04
C ALA A 23 -23.19 -4.20 -7.64
N GLU A 24 -24.04 -3.63 -6.79
CA GLU A 24 -25.37 -4.13 -6.43
C GLU A 24 -26.44 -3.83 -7.50
N GLY A 25 -26.08 -3.11 -8.56
CA GLY A 25 -26.94 -2.81 -9.70
C GLY A 25 -27.66 -1.46 -9.64
N ALA A 26 -27.34 -0.60 -8.68
CA ALA A 26 -27.88 0.76 -8.63
C ALA A 26 -27.37 1.60 -9.82
N THR A 27 -28.14 2.63 -10.20
CA THR A 27 -27.65 3.61 -11.18
C THR A 27 -26.71 4.62 -10.51
N ILE A 28 -25.89 5.32 -11.30
CA ILE A 28 -25.05 6.42 -10.79
C ILE A 28 -25.92 7.48 -10.10
N SER A 29 -27.09 7.79 -10.66
CA SER A 29 -28.00 8.80 -10.10
C SER A 29 -28.51 8.41 -8.72
N ASP A 30 -28.88 7.15 -8.52
CA ASP A 30 -29.32 6.63 -7.23
C ASP A 30 -28.17 6.63 -6.20
N ALA A 31 -27.00 6.18 -6.63
CA ALA A 31 -25.83 6.07 -5.77
C ALA A 31 -25.33 7.44 -5.28
N VAL A 32 -25.27 8.46 -6.14
CA VAL A 32 -24.84 9.80 -5.73
C VAL A 32 -25.86 10.49 -4.82
N ARG A 33 -27.15 10.18 -5.00
CA ARG A 33 -28.22 10.65 -4.13
C ARG A 33 -28.07 10.09 -2.72
N GLN A 34 -27.72 8.80 -2.61
CA GLN A 34 -27.53 8.12 -1.33
C GLN A 34 -26.31 8.64 -0.55
N ILE A 35 -25.26 9.10 -1.24
CA ILE A 35 -24.11 9.76 -0.61
C ILE A 35 -24.26 11.29 -0.52
N GLU A 36 -25.45 11.82 -0.81
CA GLU A 36 -25.81 13.24 -0.71
C GLU A 36 -24.92 14.19 -1.52
N VAL A 37 -24.56 13.81 -2.75
CA VAL A 37 -23.81 14.67 -3.68
C VAL A 37 -24.45 14.71 -5.06
N THR A 38 -24.05 15.71 -5.85
CA THR A 38 -24.46 15.79 -7.26
C THR A 38 -23.59 14.90 -8.14
N GLU A 39 -24.12 14.43 -9.26
CA GLU A 39 -23.34 13.67 -10.25
C GLU A 39 -22.10 14.44 -10.73
N GLN A 40 -22.22 15.75 -10.92
CA GLN A 40 -21.10 16.63 -11.26
C GLN A 40 -19.98 16.57 -10.21
N THR A 41 -20.34 16.56 -8.92
CA THR A 41 -19.38 16.45 -7.82
C THR A 41 -18.72 15.07 -7.82
N TYR A 42 -19.51 14.02 -8.04
CA TYR A 42 -19.01 12.64 -8.16
C TYR A 42 -17.98 12.50 -9.28
N TYR A 43 -18.28 12.99 -10.50
CA TYR A 43 -17.33 12.89 -11.61
C TYR A 43 -16.04 13.68 -11.36
N ARG A 44 -16.14 14.87 -10.76
CA ARG A 44 -14.96 15.65 -10.35
C ARG A 44 -14.11 14.88 -9.35
N TRP A 45 -14.73 14.34 -8.29
CA TRP A 45 -14.04 13.54 -7.29
C TRP A 45 -13.45 12.26 -7.86
N ARG A 46 -14.13 11.59 -8.78
CA ARG A 46 -13.62 10.41 -9.47
C ARG A 46 -12.37 10.73 -10.29
N ASN A 47 -12.33 11.89 -10.94
CA ASN A 47 -11.15 12.34 -11.67
C ASN A 47 -9.97 12.67 -10.74
N GLU A 48 -10.24 13.33 -9.61
CA GLU A 48 -9.22 13.81 -8.68
C GLU A 48 -8.70 12.74 -7.71
N TYR A 49 -9.58 11.84 -7.26
CA TYR A 49 -9.30 10.84 -6.21
C TYR A 49 -9.50 9.39 -6.67
N GLY A 50 -10.12 9.14 -7.83
CA GLY A 50 -10.37 7.78 -8.32
C GLY A 50 -9.10 7.00 -8.63
N GLY A 51 -8.06 7.68 -9.16
CA GLY A 51 -6.74 7.09 -9.44
C GLY A 51 -5.85 6.91 -8.21
N MET A 52 -6.17 7.58 -7.09
CA MET A 52 -5.36 7.51 -5.87
C MET A 52 -5.29 6.07 -5.32
N ARG A 53 -6.33 5.26 -5.50
CA ARG A 53 -6.35 3.84 -5.08
C ARG A 53 -5.48 2.96 -5.96
N THR A 54 -5.47 3.19 -7.28
CA THR A 54 -4.58 2.44 -8.19
C THR A 54 -3.12 2.77 -7.91
N ASP A 55 -2.83 4.02 -7.59
CA ASP A 55 -1.48 4.47 -7.22
C ASP A 55 -1.03 3.90 -5.88
N GLN A 56 -1.92 3.88 -4.88
CA GLN A 56 -1.65 3.24 -3.58
C GLN A 56 -1.42 1.73 -3.70
N ALA A 57 -2.23 1.03 -4.49
CA ALA A 57 -2.06 -0.41 -4.72
C ALA A 57 -0.75 -0.71 -5.46
N LYS A 58 -0.39 0.10 -6.47
CA LYS A 58 0.89 0.00 -7.16
C LYS A 58 2.05 0.22 -6.20
N ARG A 59 1.98 1.27 -5.37
CA ARG A 59 3.01 1.59 -4.39
C ARG A 59 3.18 0.48 -3.35
N LEU A 60 2.08 -0.12 -2.88
CA LEU A 60 2.13 -1.25 -1.96
C LEU A 60 2.87 -2.44 -2.58
N LYS A 61 2.54 -2.79 -3.83
CA LYS A 61 3.21 -3.89 -4.54
C LYS A 61 4.71 -3.63 -4.72
N GLU A 62 5.10 -2.41 -5.07
CA GLU A 62 6.52 -2.03 -5.18
C GLU A 62 7.25 -2.16 -3.83
N LEU A 63 6.60 -1.71 -2.74
CA LEU A 63 7.16 -1.83 -1.40
C LEU A 63 7.29 -3.29 -0.95
N GLU A 64 6.31 -4.14 -1.25
CA GLU A 64 6.37 -5.57 -0.96
C GLU A 64 7.52 -6.27 -1.71
N GLN A 65 7.72 -5.93 -2.99
CA GLN A 65 8.83 -6.45 -3.80
C GLN A 65 10.18 -6.01 -3.25
N GLU A 66 10.32 -4.73 -2.91
CA GLU A 66 11.57 -4.22 -2.34
C GLU A 66 11.83 -4.83 -0.96
N ASN A 67 10.80 -5.00 -0.13
CA ASN A 67 10.93 -5.67 1.17
C ASN A 67 11.41 -7.12 1.02
N ALA A 68 10.87 -7.86 0.05
CA ALA A 68 11.31 -9.22 -0.25
C ALA A 68 12.78 -9.26 -0.69
N ARG A 69 13.18 -8.34 -1.58
CA ARG A 69 14.57 -8.21 -2.04
C ARG A 69 15.52 -7.87 -0.90
N LEU A 70 15.14 -6.91 -0.05
CA LEU A 70 15.93 -6.51 1.13
C LEU A 70 16.10 -7.69 2.10
N LYS A 71 15.03 -8.44 2.39
CA LYS A 71 15.10 -9.63 3.25
C LYS A 71 16.05 -10.68 2.70
N GLN A 72 16.02 -10.93 1.40
CA GLN A 72 16.95 -11.87 0.76
C GLN A 72 18.41 -11.41 0.93
N MET A 73 18.71 -10.15 0.62
CA MET A 73 20.07 -9.61 0.75
C MET A 73 20.58 -9.64 2.20
N VAL A 74 19.70 -9.41 3.18
CA VAL A 74 20.05 -9.52 4.60
C VAL A 74 20.37 -10.98 4.95
N ALA A 75 19.54 -11.94 4.53
CA ALA A 75 19.77 -13.35 4.81
C ALA A 75 21.10 -13.87 4.21
N GLU A 76 21.41 -13.45 2.98
CA GLU A 76 22.69 -13.77 2.32
C GLU A 76 23.87 -13.21 3.11
N LYS A 77 23.82 -11.93 3.50
CA LYS A 77 24.87 -11.30 4.31
C LYS A 77 25.03 -11.94 5.68
N GLU A 78 23.94 -12.30 6.34
CA GLU A 78 23.97 -12.98 7.64
C GLU A 78 24.61 -14.37 7.54
N LEU A 79 24.44 -15.05 6.41
CA LEU A 79 25.09 -16.33 6.14
C LEU A 79 26.60 -16.14 5.94
N ASP A 80 27.02 -15.14 5.14
CA ASP A 80 28.43 -14.82 4.96
C ASP A 80 29.13 -14.46 6.27
N ILE A 81 28.48 -13.63 7.10
CA ILE A 81 29.00 -13.24 8.42
C ILE A 81 29.20 -14.48 9.30
N ARG A 82 28.23 -15.40 9.32
CA ARG A 82 28.35 -16.64 10.10
C ARG A 82 29.52 -17.51 9.64
N ILE A 83 29.68 -17.69 8.32
CA ILE A 83 30.80 -18.45 7.76
C ILE A 83 32.15 -17.82 8.16
N LEU A 84 32.27 -16.49 8.06
CA LEU A 84 33.50 -15.78 8.43
C LEU A 84 33.81 -15.91 9.93
N GLN A 85 32.79 -15.80 10.79
CA GLN A 85 32.95 -15.98 12.23
C GLN A 85 33.37 -17.42 12.59
N GLU A 86 32.79 -18.43 11.95
CA GLU A 86 33.20 -19.82 12.13
C GLU A 86 34.65 -20.05 11.71
N GLY A 87 35.05 -19.50 10.55
CA GLY A 87 36.43 -19.55 10.07
C GLY A 87 37.43 -18.92 11.05
N LEU A 88 37.10 -17.74 11.58
CA LEU A 88 37.93 -17.06 12.59
C LEU A 88 38.03 -17.89 13.87
N ASN A 89 36.92 -18.43 14.37
CA ASN A 89 36.90 -19.26 15.57
C ASN A 89 37.74 -20.54 15.41
N LEU A 90 37.69 -21.18 14.24
CA LEU A 90 38.52 -22.34 13.94
C LEU A 90 40.01 -21.99 13.89
N ALA A 91 40.37 -20.84 13.29
CA ALA A 91 41.74 -20.35 13.26
C ALA A 91 42.28 -20.05 14.67
N SER A 92 41.48 -19.39 15.52
CA SER A 92 41.83 -19.13 16.92
C SER A 92 42.07 -20.42 17.70
N LYS A 93 41.17 -21.41 17.59
CA LYS A 93 41.33 -22.72 18.26
C LYS A 93 42.62 -23.43 17.85
N LYS A 94 42.99 -23.40 16.57
CA LYS A 94 44.24 -23.99 16.07
C LYS A 94 45.49 -23.29 16.62
N PHE A 95 45.42 -21.97 16.83
CA PHE A 95 46.53 -21.20 17.37
C PHE A 95 46.72 -21.40 18.87
N THR A 96 45.63 -21.57 19.64
CA THR A 96 45.69 -21.84 21.09
C THR A 96 46.08 -23.28 21.44
N ALA A 97 45.89 -24.22 20.52
CA ALA A 97 46.21 -25.65 20.72
C ALA A 97 47.68 -26.02 20.39
N ARG A 98 48.53 -25.05 20.06
CA ARG A 98 49.93 -25.22 19.66
C ARG A 98 50.86 -24.59 20.68
#